data_AF-A0A935NIU5-F1
#
_entry.id   AF-A0A935NIU5-F1
#
_cell.length_a   1.000
_cell.length_b   1.000
_cell.length_c   1.000
_cell.angle_alpha   90.00
_cell.angle_beta   90.00
_cell.angle_gamma   90.00
#
_symmetry.space_group_name_H-M   'P 1'
#
loop_
_entity.id
_entity.type
_entity.pdbx_description
1 polymer ?
#
loop_
_entity_poly.entity_id
_entity_poly.type
_entity_poly.pdbx_seq_one_letter_code
_entity_poly.pdbx_strand_id
1 'polypeptide(L)'
;MAIQLAKPAYLNELGRRTNNEDSIYPKQNAIDPNQKLFIVCDGVGGSNKGEVASNLACECFSEFFAQRVLNIANINVNETLINEALHYTEQKFSTYISQNPECAGMSCTLTLLYINNKTNNITIAWCGDSRVYQVRNGKILFQSEDHSLVNELVKRGEISPDEAATHPRRNVILRAISGSDSPTKADVVQINDLQTGDYFMLCTDGILEAVPNVILESILKKSTVSVEEARDLILQFCSELSNDNFSMYLLQIAYVDETNVSGKLPTGPVTQIMGDKPLASGQITGQTPAKSQKERNKFILLSVVLAVLLGLVYMQWTKTHQRAAYQKLIDKAKNFENSGQLDSAILTYKQAQVDFGGKEFASEITGLIESAETQQSERNQQIKLQTLKTDIGNLILQHPEDSAKNNSLLKNIEIYELTDLISIYDSLKAAYTEEQTDSSSIK
;
A
#
# COMPACT_ATOMS: atom_id res chain seq x y z
N MET A 1 -7.20 22.26 -20.19
CA MET A 1 -7.80 21.31 -19.25
C MET A 1 -6.70 20.32 -18.89
N ALA A 2 -6.34 20.22 -17.62
CA ALA A 2 -5.15 19.50 -17.15
C ALA A 2 -5.60 18.56 -16.04
N ILE A 3 -5.51 17.25 -16.28
CA ILE A 3 -5.68 16.24 -15.23
C ILE A 3 -4.40 16.30 -14.40
N GLN A 4 -4.54 16.54 -13.11
CA GLN A 4 -3.45 16.52 -12.15
C GLN A 4 -3.72 15.42 -11.13
N LEU A 5 -2.74 14.55 -10.95
CA LEU A 5 -2.79 13.54 -9.91
C LEU A 5 -2.29 14.12 -8.58
N ALA A 6 -2.86 13.63 -7.49
CA ALA A 6 -2.18 13.66 -6.20
C ALA A 6 -0.91 12.78 -6.30
N LYS A 7 -0.04 12.84 -5.30
CA LYS A 7 1.15 11.97 -5.26
C LYS A 7 0.72 10.50 -5.42
N PRO A 8 1.17 9.80 -6.49
CA PRO A 8 0.83 8.40 -6.67
C PRO A 8 1.38 7.54 -5.53
N ALA A 9 0.59 6.58 -5.06
CA ALA A 9 1.08 5.50 -4.22
C ALA A 9 1.21 4.21 -5.03
N TYR A 10 2.07 3.31 -4.57
CA TYR A 10 2.32 2.05 -5.23
C TYR A 10 2.68 0.95 -4.21
N LEU A 11 2.55 -0.29 -4.65
CA LEU A 11 3.11 -1.50 -4.02
C LEU A 11 3.77 -2.32 -5.13
N ASN A 12 4.86 -3.01 -4.81
CA ASN A 12 5.44 -4.05 -5.66
C ASN A 12 6.21 -5.00 -4.74
N GLU A 13 5.47 -5.91 -4.11
CA GLU A 13 5.95 -6.72 -3.01
C GLU A 13 6.07 -8.19 -3.40
N LEU A 14 7.11 -8.82 -2.87
CA LEU A 14 7.38 -10.25 -3.07
C LEU A 14 6.25 -11.15 -2.52
N GLY A 15 5.55 -10.69 -1.47
CA GLY A 15 4.57 -11.50 -0.75
C GLY A 15 5.18 -12.78 -0.20
N ARG A 16 4.49 -13.92 -0.39
CA ARG A 16 4.91 -15.24 0.13
C ARG A 16 5.66 -16.09 -0.89
N ARG A 17 5.98 -15.54 -2.06
CA ARG A 17 6.74 -16.22 -3.12
C ARG A 17 8.25 -16.07 -2.89
N THR A 18 9.03 -16.87 -3.62
CA THR A 18 10.51 -16.81 -3.57
C THR A 18 11.12 -15.88 -4.61
N ASN A 19 10.32 -15.44 -5.58
CA ASN A 19 10.69 -14.54 -6.66
C ASN A 19 9.55 -13.54 -6.87
N ASN A 20 9.87 -12.30 -7.23
CA ASN A 20 8.86 -11.32 -7.63
C ASN A 20 8.77 -11.28 -9.15
N GLU A 21 7.72 -11.87 -9.69
CA GLU A 21 7.44 -11.93 -11.12
C GLU A 21 6.57 -10.75 -11.58
N ASP A 22 6.14 -9.88 -10.66
CA ASP A 22 5.50 -8.62 -10.99
C ASP A 22 6.50 -7.52 -11.35
N SER A 23 6.08 -6.63 -12.24
CA SER A 23 6.80 -5.40 -12.57
C SER A 23 5.86 -4.22 -12.68
N ILE A 24 6.34 -3.04 -12.28
CA ILE A 24 5.61 -1.78 -12.38
C ILE A 24 6.44 -0.73 -13.13
N TYR A 25 5.76 0.15 -13.85
CA TYR A 25 6.34 1.35 -14.44
C TYR A 25 5.51 2.59 -14.08
N PRO A 26 6.13 3.71 -13.67
CA PRO A 26 7.57 3.89 -13.41
C PRO A 26 8.15 2.99 -12.32
N LYS A 27 9.47 2.92 -12.20
CA LYS A 27 10.08 2.23 -11.04
C LYS A 27 9.90 3.06 -9.77
N GLN A 28 10.02 2.40 -8.63
CA GLN A 28 9.98 3.00 -7.29
C GLN A 28 10.94 4.20 -7.22
N ASN A 29 10.50 5.33 -6.67
CA ASN A 29 11.23 6.61 -6.60
C ASN A 29 11.49 7.35 -7.93
N ALA A 30 10.99 6.87 -9.07
CA ALA A 30 11.16 7.50 -10.39
C ALA A 30 9.90 8.21 -10.91
N ILE A 31 8.91 8.47 -10.04
CA ILE A 31 7.66 9.12 -10.44
C ILE A 31 7.90 10.63 -10.56
N ASP A 32 7.96 11.11 -11.81
CA ASP A 32 8.00 12.54 -12.14
C ASP A 32 6.62 13.20 -11.88
N PRO A 33 6.56 14.44 -11.37
CA PRO A 33 5.35 15.27 -11.40
C PRO A 33 4.59 15.29 -12.74
N ASN A 34 5.26 15.10 -13.88
CA ASN A 34 4.62 15.04 -15.19
C ASN A 34 4.35 13.61 -15.69
N GLN A 35 4.46 12.60 -14.82
CA GLN A 35 4.22 11.21 -15.18
C GLN A 35 2.79 11.01 -15.69
N LYS A 36 2.66 10.43 -16.89
CA LYS A 36 1.36 10.17 -17.53
C LYS A 36 1.08 8.70 -17.75
N LEU A 37 2.12 7.87 -17.81
CA LEU A 37 2.02 6.44 -18.11
C LEU A 37 2.26 5.63 -16.85
N PHE A 38 1.33 4.77 -16.51
CA PHE A 38 1.45 3.81 -15.42
C PHE A 38 1.19 2.41 -15.96
N ILE A 39 2.02 1.46 -15.58
CA ILE A 39 1.92 0.07 -16.04
C ILE A 39 2.12 -0.85 -14.83
N VAL A 40 1.31 -1.90 -14.77
CA VAL A 40 1.49 -3.05 -13.88
C VAL A 40 1.41 -4.30 -14.75
N CYS A 41 2.42 -5.16 -14.63
CA CYS A 41 2.51 -6.44 -15.33
C CYS A 41 2.77 -7.54 -14.31
N ASP A 42 2.04 -8.64 -14.44
CA ASP A 42 2.27 -9.90 -13.72
C ASP A 42 2.89 -10.90 -14.67
N GLY A 43 4.06 -11.43 -14.33
CA GLY A 43 4.77 -12.44 -15.08
C GLY A 43 4.26 -13.85 -14.78
N VAL A 44 3.84 -14.59 -15.82
CA VAL A 44 3.26 -15.92 -15.65
C VAL A 44 4.32 -17.00 -15.94
N GLY A 45 4.64 -17.85 -14.96
CA GLY A 45 5.70 -18.86 -15.07
C GLY A 45 5.39 -20.24 -14.44
N GLY A 46 5.15 -21.25 -15.27
CA GLY A 46 5.20 -22.68 -14.90
C GLY A 46 6.54 -23.36 -15.21
N SER A 47 7.48 -22.63 -15.85
CA SER A 47 8.77 -23.12 -16.33
C SER A 47 9.86 -22.02 -16.52
N ASN A 48 9.98 -21.04 -15.61
CA ASN A 48 11.02 -19.98 -15.57
C ASN A 48 10.70 -18.64 -16.28
N LYS A 49 11.09 -17.53 -15.61
CA LYS A 49 11.34 -16.18 -16.13
C LYS A 49 10.14 -15.23 -16.25
N GLY A 50 9.11 -15.38 -15.41
CA GLY A 50 8.02 -14.41 -15.30
C GLY A 50 8.53 -13.00 -14.97
N GLU A 51 9.54 -12.90 -14.12
CA GLU A 51 10.21 -11.64 -13.77
C GLU A 51 10.89 -10.96 -14.97
N VAL A 52 11.35 -11.76 -15.94
CA VAL A 52 11.95 -11.24 -17.17
C VAL A 52 10.86 -10.74 -18.11
N ALA A 53 9.77 -11.50 -18.27
CA ALA A 53 8.66 -11.10 -19.12
C ALA A 53 8.01 -9.79 -18.64
N SER A 54 7.60 -9.71 -17.37
CA SER A 54 6.92 -8.53 -16.83
C SER A 54 7.79 -7.28 -16.90
N ASN A 55 9.09 -7.41 -16.61
CA ASN A 55 10.05 -6.31 -16.68
C ASN A 55 10.28 -5.87 -18.13
N LEU A 56 10.53 -6.81 -19.05
CA LEU A 56 10.72 -6.51 -20.46
C LEU A 56 9.48 -5.85 -21.07
N ALA A 57 8.28 -6.24 -20.66
CA ALA A 57 7.06 -5.58 -21.09
C ALA A 57 6.99 -4.12 -20.62
N CYS A 58 7.26 -3.86 -19.32
CA CYS A 58 7.33 -2.49 -18.80
C CYS A 58 8.36 -1.62 -19.55
N GLU A 59 9.54 -2.18 -19.82
CA GLU A 59 10.61 -1.50 -20.58
C GLU A 59 10.18 -1.20 -22.02
N CYS A 60 9.63 -2.18 -22.74
CA CYS A 60 9.22 -1.99 -24.13
C CYS A 60 8.09 -0.97 -24.28
N PHE A 61 7.06 -1.03 -23.43
CA PHE A 61 5.96 -0.06 -23.47
C PHE A 61 6.45 1.34 -23.10
N SER A 62 7.26 1.49 -22.05
CA SER A 62 7.79 2.80 -21.68
C SER A 62 8.69 3.41 -22.75
N GLU A 63 9.56 2.60 -23.38
CA GLU A 63 10.39 3.01 -24.52
C GLU A 63 9.52 3.45 -25.71
N PHE A 64 8.53 2.64 -26.09
CA PHE A 64 7.64 2.95 -27.21
C PHE A 64 6.89 4.27 -26.98
N PHE A 65 6.34 4.47 -25.78
CA PHE A 65 5.65 5.71 -25.42
C PHE A 65 6.59 6.91 -25.38
N ALA A 66 7.81 6.76 -24.86
CA ALA A 66 8.80 7.84 -24.87
C ALA A 66 9.13 8.27 -26.31
N GLN A 67 9.38 7.31 -27.21
CA GLN A 67 9.73 7.59 -28.60
C GLN A 67 8.56 8.17 -29.41
N ARG A 68 7.34 7.65 -29.21
CA ARG A 68 6.20 7.93 -30.10
C ARG A 68 5.20 8.94 -29.54
N VAL A 69 5.06 9.02 -28.22
CA VAL A 69 3.99 9.83 -27.60
C VAL A 69 4.54 11.08 -26.93
N LEU A 70 5.69 10.96 -26.25
CA LEU A 70 6.30 12.11 -25.58
C LEU A 70 7.09 13.01 -26.54
N ASN A 71 7.72 12.45 -27.57
CA ASN A 71 8.55 13.20 -28.52
C ASN A 71 7.80 13.74 -29.75
N ILE A 72 6.62 13.21 -30.08
CA ILE A 72 5.82 13.63 -31.24
C ILE A 72 4.58 14.36 -30.75
N ALA A 73 4.51 15.66 -31.02
CA ALA A 73 3.33 16.45 -30.67
C ALA A 73 2.08 15.93 -31.44
N ASN A 74 1.04 15.56 -30.69
CA ASN A 74 -0.35 15.28 -31.16
C ASN A 74 -0.75 13.82 -31.44
N ILE A 75 -0.06 12.83 -30.87
CA ILE A 75 -0.56 11.45 -30.94
C ILE A 75 -1.65 11.21 -29.89
N ASN A 76 -2.82 10.73 -30.35
CA ASN A 76 -3.90 10.25 -29.51
C ASN A 76 -3.60 8.79 -29.11
N VAL A 77 -3.49 8.52 -27.82
CA VAL A 77 -3.30 7.14 -27.32
C VAL A 77 -4.63 6.41 -27.38
N ASN A 78 -4.81 5.64 -28.46
CA ASN A 78 -6.00 4.87 -28.78
C ASN A 78 -5.66 3.39 -28.96
N GLU A 79 -6.68 2.57 -29.27
CA GLU A 79 -6.53 1.13 -29.48
C GLU A 79 -5.45 0.77 -30.51
N THR A 80 -5.34 1.51 -31.61
CA THR A 80 -4.33 1.26 -32.64
C THR A 80 -2.92 1.42 -32.09
N LEU A 81 -2.64 2.53 -31.39
CA LEU A 81 -1.32 2.79 -30.83
C LEU A 81 -0.95 1.78 -29.73
N ILE A 82 -1.91 1.37 -28.90
CA ILE A 82 -1.69 0.34 -27.89
C ILE A 82 -1.33 -0.99 -28.54
N ASN A 83 -2.05 -1.39 -29.59
CA ASN A 83 -1.73 -2.63 -30.31
C ASN A 83 -0.39 -2.54 -31.08
N GLU A 84 0.01 -1.35 -31.57
CA GLU A 84 1.36 -1.13 -32.09
C GLU A 84 2.45 -1.33 -31.01
N ALA A 85 2.24 -0.78 -29.81
CA ALA A 85 3.15 -0.94 -28.67
C ALA A 85 3.23 -2.40 -28.20
N LEU A 86 2.11 -3.10 -28.23
CA LEU A 86 2.03 -4.53 -27.92
C LEU A 86 2.81 -5.34 -28.97
N HIS A 87 2.59 -5.08 -30.26
CA HIS A 87 3.32 -5.77 -31.32
C HIS A 87 4.84 -5.52 -31.25
N TYR A 88 5.24 -4.28 -30.95
CA TYR A 88 6.64 -3.94 -30.66
C TYR A 88 7.21 -4.79 -29.51
N THR A 89 6.44 -4.93 -28.43
CA THR A 89 6.82 -5.73 -27.25
C THR A 89 6.93 -7.21 -27.59
N GLU A 90 6.00 -7.77 -28.35
CA GLU A 90 6.05 -9.18 -28.79
C GLU A 90 7.27 -9.47 -29.66
N GLN A 91 7.63 -8.57 -30.58
CA GLN A 91 8.85 -8.69 -31.38
C GLN A 91 10.12 -8.69 -30.50
N LYS A 92 10.14 -7.85 -29.46
CA LYS A 92 11.24 -7.82 -28.46
C LYS A 92 11.29 -9.10 -27.64
N PHE A 93 10.15 -9.66 -27.25
CA PHE A 93 10.07 -10.96 -26.58
C PHE A 93 10.65 -12.06 -27.47
N SER A 94 10.21 -12.17 -28.73
CA SER A 94 10.72 -13.17 -29.67
C SER A 94 12.23 -13.03 -29.90
N THR A 95 12.73 -11.80 -30.02
CA THR A 95 14.16 -11.53 -30.14
C THR A 95 14.91 -11.98 -28.88
N TYR A 96 14.40 -11.64 -27.69
CA TYR A 96 14.99 -12.00 -26.41
C TYR A 96 15.03 -13.52 -26.21
N ILE A 97 13.95 -14.23 -26.53
CA ILE A 97 13.85 -15.69 -26.45
C ILE A 97 14.83 -16.36 -27.42
N SER A 98 15.02 -15.81 -28.63
CA SER A 98 16.00 -16.35 -29.58
C SER A 98 17.44 -16.30 -29.06
N GLN A 99 17.74 -15.31 -28.21
CA GLN A 99 19.05 -15.11 -27.58
C GLN A 99 19.19 -15.87 -26.25
N ASN A 100 18.06 -16.14 -25.58
CA ASN A 100 17.97 -16.79 -24.27
C ASN A 100 16.91 -17.91 -24.32
N PRO A 101 17.21 -19.08 -24.92
CA PRO A 101 16.24 -20.15 -25.15
C PRO A 101 15.58 -20.69 -23.87
N GLU A 102 16.20 -20.52 -22.71
CA GLU A 102 15.65 -20.86 -21.39
C GLU A 102 14.45 -20.00 -20.98
N CYS A 103 14.22 -18.87 -21.67
CA CYS A 103 13.05 -18.00 -21.49
C CYS A 103 11.89 -18.41 -22.42
N ALA A 104 12.01 -19.54 -23.14
CA ALA A 104 10.94 -20.04 -23.98
C ALA A 104 9.66 -20.28 -23.16
N GLY A 105 8.55 -19.69 -23.61
CA GLY A 105 7.28 -19.75 -22.91
C GLY A 105 7.07 -18.67 -21.85
N MET A 106 8.02 -17.74 -21.66
CA MET A 106 7.79 -16.58 -20.81
C MET A 106 6.61 -15.75 -21.33
N SER A 107 5.75 -15.32 -20.41
CA SER A 107 4.58 -14.50 -20.74
C SER A 107 4.25 -13.57 -19.58
N CYS A 108 3.50 -12.50 -19.85
CA CYS A 108 3.03 -11.62 -18.80
C CYS A 108 1.67 -10.99 -19.14
N THR A 109 0.96 -10.57 -18.11
CA THR A 109 -0.19 -9.68 -18.23
C THR A 109 0.25 -8.25 -18.53
N LEU A 110 -0.71 -7.42 -18.91
CA LEU A 110 -0.56 -5.98 -19.06
C LEU A 110 -1.76 -5.30 -18.43
N THR A 111 -1.51 -4.32 -17.58
CA THR A 111 -2.47 -3.28 -17.24
C THR A 111 -1.79 -1.93 -17.37
N LEU A 112 -2.39 -1.03 -18.15
CA LEU A 112 -1.81 0.24 -18.53
C LEU A 112 -2.84 1.35 -18.34
N LEU A 113 -2.39 2.47 -17.82
CA LEU A 113 -3.14 3.71 -17.72
C LEU A 113 -2.31 4.85 -18.29
N TYR A 114 -2.90 5.61 -19.21
CA TYR A 114 -2.30 6.80 -19.79
C TYR A 114 -3.19 8.02 -19.62
N ILE A 115 -2.65 9.08 -19.01
CA ILE A 115 -3.34 10.36 -18.84
C ILE A 115 -3.15 11.24 -20.07
N ASN A 116 -4.24 11.53 -20.77
CA ASN A 116 -4.24 12.42 -21.92
C ASN A 116 -4.81 13.80 -21.55
N ASN A 117 -3.93 14.71 -21.15
CA ASN A 117 -4.29 16.10 -20.84
C ASN A 117 -4.78 16.91 -22.06
N LYS A 118 -4.59 16.43 -23.30
CA LYS A 118 -5.10 17.14 -24.48
C LYS A 118 -6.59 16.86 -24.69
N THR A 119 -6.99 15.59 -24.59
CA THR A 119 -8.37 15.14 -24.75
C THR A 119 -9.14 15.06 -23.44
N ASN A 120 -8.47 15.26 -22.31
CA ASN A 120 -9.04 15.19 -20.96
C ASN A 120 -9.69 13.84 -20.66
N ASN A 121 -8.96 12.80 -21.02
CA ASN A 121 -9.38 11.45 -20.75
C ASN A 121 -8.21 10.61 -20.27
N ILE A 122 -8.57 9.45 -19.74
CA ILE A 122 -7.63 8.43 -19.34
C ILE A 122 -7.83 7.24 -20.26
N THR A 123 -6.79 6.85 -20.98
CA THR A 123 -6.78 5.61 -21.76
C THR A 123 -6.34 4.47 -20.85
N ILE A 124 -7.18 3.45 -20.75
CA ILE A 124 -6.87 2.21 -20.04
C ILE A 124 -6.71 1.10 -21.08
N ALA A 125 -5.70 0.27 -20.91
CA ALA A 125 -5.52 -0.93 -21.72
C ALA A 125 -5.16 -2.12 -20.83
N TRP A 126 -5.68 -3.31 -21.15
CA TRP A 126 -5.31 -4.51 -20.41
C TRP A 126 -5.31 -5.79 -21.25
N CYS A 127 -4.52 -6.75 -20.80
CA CYS A 127 -4.41 -8.10 -21.33
C CYS A 127 -4.07 -9.03 -20.15
N GLY A 128 -4.82 -10.12 -19.96
CA GLY A 128 -4.72 -10.97 -18.78
C GLY A 128 -5.78 -10.66 -17.73
N ASP A 129 -5.50 -11.02 -16.49
CA ASP A 129 -6.38 -10.96 -15.31
C ASP A 129 -5.89 -9.99 -14.22
N SER A 130 -4.76 -9.31 -14.41
CA SER A 130 -4.51 -8.02 -13.76
C SER A 130 -5.63 -7.04 -14.08
N ARG A 131 -5.95 -6.13 -13.15
CA ARG A 131 -7.12 -5.25 -13.26
C ARG A 131 -6.82 -3.77 -13.18
N VAL A 132 -7.69 -3.00 -13.82
CA VAL A 132 -7.80 -1.54 -13.64
C VAL A 132 -9.19 -1.18 -13.13
N TYR A 133 -9.23 -0.31 -12.12
CA TYR A 133 -10.45 0.20 -11.49
C TYR A 133 -10.54 1.72 -11.65
N GLN A 134 -11.76 2.24 -11.80
CA GLN A 134 -12.12 3.62 -11.46
C GLN A 134 -13.08 3.59 -10.27
N VAL A 135 -12.77 4.32 -9.21
CA VAL A 135 -13.57 4.38 -7.99
C VAL A 135 -13.88 5.82 -7.62
N ARG A 136 -15.15 6.13 -7.38
CA ARG A 136 -15.63 7.45 -6.96
C ARG A 136 -16.46 7.32 -5.69
N ASN A 137 -16.04 8.00 -4.62
CA ASN A 137 -16.73 7.97 -3.32
C ASN A 137 -17.05 6.54 -2.83
N GLY A 138 -16.08 5.62 -2.99
CA GLY A 138 -16.22 4.21 -2.62
C GLY A 138 -17.19 3.40 -3.47
N LYS A 139 -17.47 3.82 -4.71
CA LYS A 139 -18.21 3.03 -5.70
C LYS A 139 -17.32 2.75 -6.90
N ILE A 140 -17.23 1.48 -7.30
CA ILE A 140 -16.54 1.11 -8.54
C ILE A 140 -17.40 1.55 -9.73
N LEU A 141 -16.88 2.46 -10.53
CA LEU A 141 -17.53 2.95 -11.76
C LEU A 141 -17.08 2.16 -12.99
N PHE A 142 -15.82 1.73 -13.00
CA PHE A 142 -15.23 0.92 -14.04
C PHE A 142 -14.34 -0.15 -13.41
N GLN A 143 -14.39 -1.35 -13.98
CA GLN A 143 -13.48 -2.45 -13.70
C GLN A 143 -13.21 -3.18 -15.03
N SER A 144 -11.94 -3.46 -15.32
CA SER A 144 -11.57 -4.30 -16.46
C SER A 144 -12.06 -5.74 -16.29
N GLU A 145 -12.40 -6.40 -17.39
CA GLU A 145 -12.82 -7.81 -17.37
C GLU A 145 -11.62 -8.73 -17.58
N ASP A 146 -11.49 -9.76 -16.72
CA ASP A 146 -10.37 -10.70 -16.80
C ASP A 146 -10.41 -11.51 -18.09
N HIS A 147 -9.25 -11.68 -18.71
CA HIS A 147 -9.06 -12.64 -19.79
C HIS A 147 -8.74 -14.04 -19.25
N SER A 148 -9.55 -14.53 -18.31
CA SER A 148 -9.37 -15.84 -17.67
C SER A 148 -10.41 -16.87 -18.14
N LEU A 149 -10.07 -18.16 -18.02
CA LEU A 149 -10.95 -19.25 -18.42
C LEU A 149 -12.28 -19.20 -17.66
N VAL A 150 -12.23 -18.96 -16.36
CA VAL A 150 -13.44 -18.92 -15.53
C VAL A 150 -14.34 -17.75 -15.89
N ASN A 151 -13.79 -16.59 -16.25
CA ASN A 151 -14.59 -15.47 -16.70
C ASN A 151 -15.31 -15.79 -18.03
N GLU A 152 -14.64 -16.46 -18.97
CA GLU A 152 -15.26 -16.93 -20.21
C GLU A 152 -16.37 -17.96 -19.98
N LEU A 153 -16.17 -18.90 -19.04
CA LEU A 153 -17.20 -19.89 -18.68
C LEU A 153 -18.42 -19.22 -18.05
N VAL A 154 -18.22 -18.21 -17.20
CA VAL A 154 -19.32 -17.42 -16.62
C VAL A 154 -20.08 -16.66 -17.72
N LYS A 155 -19.37 -16.01 -18.65
CA LYS A 155 -19.98 -15.29 -19.77
C LYS A 155 -20.85 -16.20 -20.66
N ARG A 156 -20.44 -17.46 -20.83
CA ARG A 156 -21.20 -18.47 -21.58
C ARG A 156 -22.35 -19.09 -20.79
N GLY A 157 -22.48 -18.76 -19.50
CA GLY A 157 -23.48 -19.34 -18.60
C GLY A 157 -23.19 -20.80 -18.24
N GLU A 158 -21.95 -21.26 -18.45
CA GLU A 158 -21.53 -22.64 -18.15
C GLU A 158 -21.30 -22.85 -16.65
N ILE A 159 -20.86 -21.79 -15.94
CA ILE A 159 -20.72 -21.76 -14.48
C ILE A 159 -21.25 -20.43 -13.94
N SER A 160 -21.63 -20.43 -12.66
CA SER A 160 -21.98 -19.20 -11.92
C SER A 160 -20.73 -18.45 -11.44
N PRO A 161 -20.86 -17.14 -11.11
CA PRO A 161 -19.77 -16.37 -10.51
C PRO A 161 -19.21 -16.99 -9.22
N ASP A 162 -20.07 -17.61 -8.40
CA ASP A 162 -19.66 -18.29 -7.17
C ASP A 162 -18.84 -19.57 -7.45
N GLU A 163 -19.22 -20.30 -8.50
CA GLU A 163 -18.46 -21.48 -8.96
C GLU A 163 -17.12 -21.08 -9.56
N ALA A 164 -17.04 -19.96 -10.29
CA ALA A 164 -15.79 -19.43 -10.83
C ALA A 164 -14.74 -19.17 -9.74
N ALA A 165 -15.15 -18.61 -8.59
CA ALA A 165 -14.24 -18.29 -7.49
C ALA A 165 -13.55 -19.52 -6.88
N THR A 166 -14.18 -20.70 -6.95
CA THR A 166 -13.65 -21.95 -6.38
C THR A 166 -13.20 -22.95 -7.44
N HIS A 167 -13.26 -22.57 -8.72
CA HIS A 167 -13.01 -23.46 -9.84
C HIS A 167 -11.55 -23.97 -9.84
N PRO A 168 -11.30 -25.27 -10.11
CA PRO A 168 -9.93 -25.84 -10.12
C PRO A 168 -8.98 -25.16 -11.12
N ARG A 169 -9.53 -24.57 -12.17
CA ARG A 169 -8.80 -23.86 -13.24
C ARG A 169 -8.98 -22.33 -13.19
N ARG A 170 -9.22 -21.76 -12.00
CA ARG A 170 -9.45 -20.31 -11.84
C ARG A 170 -8.24 -19.45 -12.25
N ASN A 171 -7.02 -19.97 -12.09
CA ASN A 171 -5.77 -19.27 -12.45
C ASN A 171 -5.37 -19.46 -13.93
N VAL A 172 -6.26 -19.95 -14.80
CA VAL A 172 -5.93 -20.14 -16.23
C VAL A 172 -6.20 -18.85 -16.99
N ILE A 173 -5.12 -18.15 -17.35
CA ILE A 173 -5.15 -16.96 -18.21
C ILE A 173 -5.26 -17.39 -19.68
N LEU A 174 -6.20 -16.80 -20.42
CA LEU A 174 -6.43 -17.06 -21.84
C LEU A 174 -5.69 -16.08 -22.76
N ARG A 175 -5.29 -14.92 -22.23
CA ARG A 175 -4.62 -13.88 -23.01
C ARG A 175 -3.47 -13.27 -22.20
N ALA A 176 -2.25 -13.40 -22.70
CA ALA A 176 -1.05 -12.84 -22.12
C ALA A 176 -0.08 -12.46 -23.25
N ILE A 177 0.77 -11.48 -23.02
CA ILE A 177 1.82 -11.09 -23.95
C ILE A 177 2.88 -12.20 -23.94
N SER A 178 3.24 -12.70 -25.12
CA SER A 178 4.26 -13.73 -25.30
C SER A 178 5.02 -13.52 -26.60
N GLY A 179 6.23 -14.08 -26.72
CA GLY A 179 6.94 -14.13 -27.99
C GLY A 179 6.36 -15.24 -28.87
N SER A 180 5.27 -14.96 -29.59
CA SER A 180 4.59 -15.93 -30.45
C SER A 180 4.25 -15.35 -31.83
N ASP A 181 4.03 -16.23 -32.81
CA ASP A 181 3.62 -15.84 -34.17
C ASP A 181 2.16 -15.36 -34.25
N SER A 182 1.39 -15.47 -33.16
CA SER A 182 0.01 -14.98 -33.09
C SER A 182 -0.02 -13.67 -32.29
N PRO A 183 -0.37 -12.53 -32.92
CA PRO A 183 -0.43 -11.26 -32.23
C PRO A 183 -1.52 -11.25 -31.16
N THR A 184 -1.15 -10.87 -29.95
CA THR A 184 -2.08 -10.63 -28.85
C THR A 184 -2.85 -9.33 -29.13
N LYS A 185 -4.01 -9.16 -28.48
CA LYS A 185 -4.78 -7.91 -28.53
C LYS A 185 -5.06 -7.42 -27.13
N ALA A 186 -4.83 -6.15 -26.87
CA ALA A 186 -5.29 -5.52 -25.64
C ALA A 186 -6.72 -5.04 -25.80
N ASP A 187 -7.52 -5.18 -24.75
CA ASP A 187 -8.78 -4.44 -24.65
C ASP A 187 -8.44 -3.01 -24.23
N VAL A 188 -9.10 -2.01 -24.84
CA VAL A 188 -8.77 -0.59 -24.65
C VAL A 188 -10.04 0.23 -24.44
N VAL A 189 -10.05 1.09 -23.43
CA VAL A 189 -11.15 2.02 -23.15
C VAL A 189 -10.61 3.42 -22.86
N GLN A 190 -11.38 4.44 -23.24
CA GLN A 190 -11.12 5.83 -22.88
C GLN A 190 -12.17 6.32 -21.89
N ILE A 191 -11.73 6.67 -20.69
CA ILE A 191 -12.59 7.20 -19.62
C ILE A 191 -12.58 8.72 -19.68
N ASN A 192 -13.73 9.30 -20.02
CA ASN A 192 -13.92 10.75 -20.10
C ASN A 192 -14.70 11.33 -18.89
N ASP A 193 -15.46 10.50 -18.17
CA ASP A 193 -16.17 10.91 -16.93
C ASP A 193 -15.20 10.92 -15.76
N LEU A 194 -14.42 11.99 -15.64
CA LEU A 194 -13.42 12.20 -14.61
C LEU A 194 -13.88 13.29 -13.64
N GLN A 195 -13.73 13.05 -12.34
CA GLN A 195 -14.00 14.03 -11.30
C GLN A 195 -12.83 14.14 -10.33
N THR A 196 -12.70 15.33 -9.72
CA THR A 196 -11.76 15.53 -8.62
C THR A 196 -12.10 14.57 -7.48
N GLY A 197 -11.09 13.86 -6.97
CA GLY A 197 -11.25 12.83 -5.95
C GLY A 197 -11.48 11.41 -6.48
N ASP A 198 -11.63 11.22 -7.80
CA ASP A 198 -11.65 9.88 -8.39
C ASP A 198 -10.33 9.16 -8.14
N TYR A 199 -10.42 7.87 -7.80
CA TYR A 199 -9.28 6.98 -7.71
C TYR A 199 -9.23 6.07 -8.93
N PHE A 200 -8.03 5.88 -9.46
CA PHE A 200 -7.70 4.81 -10.40
C PHE A 200 -6.72 3.86 -9.72
N MET A 201 -7.00 2.55 -9.82
CA MET A 201 -6.10 1.53 -9.30
C MET A 201 -5.75 0.54 -10.40
N LEU A 202 -4.46 0.32 -10.65
CA LEU A 202 -3.97 -0.79 -11.48
C LEU A 202 -3.37 -1.81 -10.52
N CYS A 203 -3.68 -3.10 -10.67
CA CYS A 203 -3.19 -4.12 -9.75
C CYS A 203 -3.06 -5.50 -10.38
N THR A 204 -2.13 -6.30 -9.84
CA THR A 204 -2.02 -7.75 -10.12
C THR A 204 -3.03 -8.55 -9.30
N ASP A 205 -3.19 -9.82 -9.64
CA ASP A 205 -4.16 -10.72 -8.99
C ASP A 205 -3.85 -10.96 -7.49
N GLY A 206 -2.59 -10.85 -7.08
CA GLY A 206 -2.19 -10.94 -5.67
C GLY A 206 -2.79 -9.85 -4.78
N ILE A 207 -3.16 -8.70 -5.33
CA ILE A 207 -3.99 -7.70 -4.61
C ILE A 207 -5.43 -8.21 -4.48
N LEU A 208 -5.97 -8.81 -5.54
CA LEU A 208 -7.35 -9.27 -5.64
C LEU A 208 -7.63 -10.46 -4.71
N GLU A 209 -6.63 -11.28 -4.39
CA GLU A 209 -6.74 -12.37 -3.40
C GLU A 209 -7.13 -11.85 -2.01
N ALA A 210 -6.60 -10.68 -1.63
CA ALA A 210 -6.76 -10.12 -0.29
C ALA A 210 -7.79 -8.97 -0.21
N VAL A 211 -7.97 -8.24 -1.31
CA VAL A 211 -8.78 -7.03 -1.37
C VAL A 211 -9.89 -7.21 -2.41
N PRO A 212 -11.00 -7.89 -2.06
CA PRO A 212 -12.16 -7.98 -2.94
C PRO A 212 -12.83 -6.60 -3.09
N ASN A 213 -13.64 -6.44 -4.13
CA ASN A 213 -14.31 -5.18 -4.47
C ASN A 213 -14.98 -4.48 -3.28
N VAL A 214 -15.66 -5.22 -2.40
CA VAL A 214 -16.34 -4.66 -1.21
C VAL A 214 -15.35 -3.99 -0.24
N ILE A 215 -14.16 -4.57 -0.09
CA ILE A 215 -13.10 -4.02 0.76
C ILE A 215 -12.48 -2.79 0.07
N LEU A 216 -12.18 -2.88 -1.23
CA LEU A 216 -11.68 -1.74 -2.01
C LEU A 216 -12.63 -0.53 -1.93
N GLU A 217 -13.92 -0.76 -2.15
CA GLU A 217 -14.97 0.23 -2.02
C GLU A 217 -14.98 0.84 -0.62
N SER A 218 -14.89 0.02 0.43
CA SER A 218 -14.84 0.50 1.82
C SER A 218 -13.60 1.34 2.13
N ILE A 219 -12.42 0.93 1.63
CA ILE A 219 -11.16 1.66 1.81
C ILE A 219 -11.27 3.05 1.15
N LEU A 220 -11.75 3.10 -0.09
CA LEU A 220 -11.82 4.32 -0.91
C LEU A 220 -13.12 5.14 -0.72
N LYS A 221 -14.01 4.72 0.20
CA LYS A 221 -15.23 5.47 0.56
C LYS A 221 -14.97 6.62 1.52
N LYS A 222 -13.96 6.48 2.38
CA LYS A 222 -13.70 7.45 3.44
C LYS A 222 -13.07 8.70 2.82
N SER A 223 -13.84 9.78 2.74
CA SER A 223 -13.44 11.09 2.18
C SER A 223 -12.27 11.78 2.91
N THR A 224 -11.65 11.11 3.89
CA THR A 224 -10.54 11.61 4.72
C THR A 224 -9.30 10.73 4.67
N VAL A 225 -9.34 9.60 3.96
CA VAL A 225 -8.18 8.70 3.88
C VAL A 225 -7.24 9.19 2.79
N SER A 226 -5.99 9.48 3.14
CA SER A 226 -4.99 9.87 2.15
C SER A 226 -4.68 8.72 1.18
N VAL A 227 -4.08 9.04 0.03
CA VAL A 227 -3.66 8.01 -0.93
C VAL A 227 -2.66 7.03 -0.28
N GLU A 228 -1.80 7.55 0.59
CA GLU A 228 -0.84 6.77 1.38
C GLU A 228 -1.54 5.87 2.40
N GLU A 229 -2.50 6.39 3.18
CA GLU A 229 -3.23 5.58 4.16
C GLU A 229 -4.05 4.46 3.49
N ALA A 230 -4.65 4.74 2.33
CA ALA A 230 -5.34 3.71 1.54
C ALA A 230 -4.37 2.63 1.06
N ARG A 231 -3.16 3.02 0.62
CA ARG A 231 -2.11 2.09 0.24
C ARG A 231 -1.64 1.24 1.43
N ASP A 232 -1.49 1.83 2.61
CA ASP A 232 -1.02 1.11 3.80
C ASP A 232 -2.07 0.09 4.29
N LEU A 233 -3.37 0.44 4.19
CA LEU A 233 -4.46 -0.51 4.44
C LEU A 233 -4.44 -1.68 3.45
N ILE A 234 -4.27 -1.40 2.15
CA ILE A 234 -4.16 -2.45 1.12
C ILE A 234 -2.95 -3.35 1.40
N LEU A 235 -1.80 -2.76 1.73
CA LEU A 235 -0.58 -3.50 2.10
C LEU A 235 -0.83 -4.43 3.29
N GLN A 236 -1.53 -3.96 4.31
CA GLN A 236 -1.87 -4.78 5.48
C GLN A 236 -2.73 -5.98 5.08
N PHE A 237 -3.80 -5.78 4.31
CA PHE A 237 -4.64 -6.88 3.83
C PHE A 237 -3.83 -7.89 3.02
N CYS A 238 -3.02 -7.42 2.07
CA CYS A 238 -2.22 -8.29 1.20
C CYS A 238 -1.16 -9.07 1.97
N SER A 239 -0.48 -8.43 2.93
CA SER A 239 0.54 -9.09 3.76
C SER A 239 -0.05 -10.22 4.63
N GLU A 240 -1.30 -10.08 5.08
CA GLU A 240 -1.99 -11.08 5.87
C GLU A 240 -2.61 -12.22 5.02
N LEU A 241 -3.19 -11.87 3.86
CA LEU A 241 -4.10 -12.77 3.12
C LEU A 241 -3.58 -13.23 1.76
N SER A 242 -2.73 -12.45 1.08
CA SER A 242 -2.21 -12.81 -0.25
C SER A 242 -1.11 -13.88 -0.14
N ASN A 243 -1.14 -14.85 -1.05
CA ASN A 243 -0.07 -15.84 -1.19
C ASN A 243 0.81 -15.61 -2.42
N ASP A 244 0.54 -14.54 -3.18
CA ASP A 244 1.26 -14.21 -4.40
C ASP A 244 2.16 -12.98 -4.26
N ASN A 245 2.90 -12.66 -5.33
CA ASN A 245 3.39 -11.32 -5.55
C ASN A 245 2.19 -10.36 -5.62
N PHE A 246 2.33 -9.16 -5.08
CA PHE A 246 1.24 -8.19 -5.15
C PHE A 246 1.77 -6.80 -5.46
N SER A 247 1.22 -6.26 -6.54
CA SER A 247 1.68 -4.99 -7.09
C SER A 247 0.50 -4.12 -7.46
N MET A 248 0.62 -2.82 -7.21
CA MET A 248 -0.38 -1.85 -7.63
C MET A 248 0.17 -0.45 -7.83
N TYR A 249 -0.59 0.34 -8.58
CA TYR A 249 -0.63 1.79 -8.49
C TYR A 249 -1.98 2.25 -7.96
N LEU A 250 -1.97 3.23 -7.06
CA LEU A 250 -3.16 3.96 -6.62
C LEU A 250 -2.98 5.44 -6.96
N LEU A 251 -3.83 5.94 -7.85
CA LEU A 251 -3.76 7.26 -8.44
C LEU A 251 -5.04 8.03 -8.09
N GLN A 252 -4.93 9.14 -7.37
CA GLN A 252 -6.10 10.01 -7.13
C GLN A 252 -6.03 11.24 -8.03
N ILE A 253 -7.14 11.59 -8.67
CA ILE A 253 -7.27 12.87 -9.38
C ILE A 253 -7.36 13.98 -8.34
N ALA A 254 -6.27 14.74 -8.17
CA ALA A 254 -6.26 15.92 -7.30
C ALA A 254 -7.03 17.08 -7.92
N TYR A 255 -7.00 17.19 -9.25
CA TYR A 255 -7.72 18.21 -9.98
C TYR A 255 -8.01 17.78 -11.42
N VAL A 256 -9.21 18.11 -11.88
CA VAL A 256 -9.59 18.10 -13.28
C VAL A 256 -10.36 19.39 -13.57
N ASP A 257 -10.03 20.06 -14.66
CA ASP A 257 -10.65 21.34 -15.03
C ASP A 257 -12.07 21.12 -15.58
N GLU A 258 -13.10 21.36 -14.78
CA GLU A 258 -14.51 21.01 -15.09
C GLU A 258 -15.17 21.90 -16.16
N THR A 259 -14.48 22.94 -16.68
CA THR A 259 -15.11 24.04 -17.44
C THR A 259 -15.54 23.72 -18.88
N ASN A 260 -15.45 22.46 -19.36
CA ASN A 260 -15.90 22.07 -20.70
C ASN A 260 -16.83 20.83 -20.78
N VAL A 261 -17.51 20.46 -19.68
CA VAL A 261 -18.55 19.38 -19.72
C VAL A 261 -19.83 19.80 -20.48
N SER A 262 -19.90 21.01 -21.04
CA SER A 262 -20.96 21.42 -21.98
C SER A 262 -20.67 20.98 -23.44
N GLY A 263 -20.34 19.71 -23.63
CA GLY A 263 -20.47 19.05 -24.93
C GLY A 263 -21.88 18.49 -25.05
N LYS A 264 -22.75 19.15 -25.84
CA LYS A 264 -24.08 18.63 -26.25
C LYS A 264 -24.04 17.12 -26.45
N LEU A 265 -24.96 16.39 -25.82
CA LEU A 265 -25.33 15.06 -26.32
C LEU A 265 -25.60 15.20 -27.83
N PRO A 266 -24.97 14.39 -28.70
CA PRO A 266 -25.45 14.28 -30.06
C PRO A 266 -26.86 13.69 -30.01
N THR A 267 -27.86 14.56 -30.21
CA THR A 267 -29.21 14.15 -30.58
C THR A 267 -29.17 13.62 -32.02
N GLY A 268 -28.72 12.39 -32.17
CA GLY A 268 -28.90 11.56 -33.35
C GLY A 268 -29.69 10.31 -32.94
N PRO A 269 -30.59 9.79 -33.80
CA PRO A 269 -31.52 8.76 -33.40
C PRO A 269 -30.79 7.49 -32.98
N VAL A 270 -31.08 7.01 -31.77
CA VAL A 270 -30.80 5.64 -31.34
C VAL A 270 -31.61 4.73 -32.27
N THR A 271 -30.94 4.10 -33.22
CA THR A 271 -31.51 3.02 -34.01
C THR A 271 -31.83 1.88 -33.05
N GLN A 272 -33.11 1.77 -32.68
CA GLN A 272 -33.65 0.57 -32.08
C GLN A 272 -33.47 -0.59 -33.06
N ILE A 273 -32.63 -1.56 -32.71
CA ILE A 273 -32.71 -2.89 -33.30
C ILE A 273 -33.93 -3.56 -32.66
N MET A 274 -35.10 -3.31 -33.24
CA MET A 274 -36.28 -4.17 -33.08
C MET A 274 -35.99 -5.47 -33.82
N GLY A 275 -35.58 -6.50 -33.09
CA GLY A 275 -35.67 -7.87 -33.55
C GLY A 275 -37.02 -8.42 -33.16
N ASP A 276 -37.91 -8.63 -34.13
CA ASP A 276 -39.05 -9.55 -33.98
C ASP A 276 -39.35 -10.22 -35.31
N LYS A 277 -39.02 -11.51 -35.41
CA LYS A 277 -39.88 -12.50 -36.04
C LYS A 277 -39.56 -13.91 -35.50
N PRO A 278 -40.56 -14.67 -35.04
CA PRO A 278 -40.34 -15.98 -34.43
C PRO A 278 -40.18 -17.07 -35.49
N LEU A 279 -39.21 -17.97 -35.31
CA LEU A 279 -39.19 -19.28 -35.95
C LEU A 279 -39.63 -20.36 -34.96
N ALA A 280 -40.65 -21.09 -35.41
CA ALA A 280 -41.15 -22.41 -35.04
C ALA A 280 -40.64 -23.07 -33.73
N SER A 281 -41.64 -23.38 -32.89
CA SER A 281 -41.59 -24.28 -31.74
C SER A 281 -41.10 -25.70 -32.09
N GLY A 282 -40.02 -26.14 -31.44
CA GLY A 282 -39.70 -27.54 -31.21
C GLY A 282 -39.79 -27.85 -29.72
N GLN A 283 -40.69 -28.75 -29.33
CA GLN A 283 -40.86 -29.25 -27.96
C GLN A 283 -39.64 -30.06 -27.52
N ILE A 284 -39.03 -29.73 -26.37
CA ILE A 284 -38.42 -30.74 -25.49
C ILE A 284 -38.81 -30.42 -24.05
N THR A 285 -39.50 -31.38 -23.46
CA THR A 285 -40.01 -31.45 -22.09
C THR A 285 -38.89 -31.69 -21.09
N GLY A 286 -38.88 -30.94 -19.98
CA GLY A 286 -38.06 -31.22 -18.80
C GLY A 286 -38.34 -30.21 -17.69
N GLN A 287 -39.45 -30.36 -16.97
CA GLN A 287 -39.75 -29.57 -15.77
C GLN A 287 -39.18 -30.25 -14.52
N THR A 288 -38.34 -29.53 -13.78
CA THR A 288 -38.17 -29.68 -12.33
C THR A 288 -38.81 -28.45 -11.67
N PRO A 289 -39.57 -28.59 -10.56
CA PRO A 289 -40.42 -27.50 -10.09
C PRO A 289 -39.60 -26.38 -9.42
N ALA A 290 -39.73 -25.16 -9.94
CA ALA A 290 -39.20 -23.96 -9.32
C ALA A 290 -39.97 -23.67 -8.01
N LYS A 291 -39.24 -23.62 -6.87
CA LYS A 291 -39.80 -23.13 -5.60
C LYS A 291 -40.38 -21.73 -5.79
N SER A 292 -41.55 -21.47 -5.20
CA SER A 292 -42.28 -20.22 -5.36
C SER A 292 -41.41 -18.99 -5.05
N GLN A 293 -41.54 -17.94 -5.87
CA GLN A 293 -40.79 -16.68 -5.76
C GLN A 293 -40.84 -16.04 -4.36
N LYS A 294 -41.87 -16.36 -3.57
CA LYS A 294 -42.04 -15.95 -2.17
C LYS A 294 -41.08 -16.65 -1.20
N GLU A 295 -40.73 -17.91 -1.45
CA GLU A 295 -39.71 -18.63 -0.68
C GLU A 295 -38.31 -18.11 -1.02
N ARG A 296 -38.02 -17.89 -2.30
CA ARG A 296 -36.74 -17.33 -2.75
C ARG A 296 -36.44 -15.97 -2.12
N ASN A 297 -37.44 -15.09 -2.04
CA ASN A 297 -37.29 -13.78 -1.39
C ASN A 297 -37.07 -13.88 0.14
N LYS A 298 -37.63 -14.90 0.80
CA LYS A 298 -37.34 -15.15 2.23
C LYS A 298 -35.92 -15.64 2.43
N PHE A 299 -35.40 -16.50 1.56
CA PHE A 299 -34.00 -16.96 1.63
C PHE A 299 -33.01 -15.82 1.39
N ILE A 300 -33.30 -14.92 0.44
CA ILE A 300 -32.48 -13.73 0.19
C ILE A 300 -32.51 -12.76 1.38
N LEU A 301 -33.68 -12.51 1.97
CA LEU A 301 -33.77 -11.65 3.15
C LEU A 301 -33.02 -12.25 4.34
N LEU A 302 -33.14 -13.58 4.54
CA LEU A 302 -32.44 -14.30 5.60
C LEU A 302 -30.92 -14.28 5.40
N SER A 303 -30.42 -14.41 4.17
CA SER A 303 -28.99 -14.37 3.87
C SER A 303 -28.39 -12.98 4.07
N VAL A 304 -29.12 -11.92 3.70
CA VAL A 304 -28.71 -10.52 3.95
C VAL A 304 -28.66 -10.24 5.44
N VAL A 305 -29.68 -10.65 6.21
CA VAL A 305 -29.69 -10.50 7.67
C VAL A 305 -28.53 -11.28 8.31
N LEU A 306 -28.26 -12.50 7.85
CA LEU A 306 -27.14 -13.29 8.33
C LEU A 306 -25.78 -12.65 8.02
N ALA A 307 -25.60 -12.09 6.81
CA ALA A 307 -24.38 -11.38 6.43
C ALA A 307 -24.15 -10.12 7.27
N VAL A 308 -25.21 -9.36 7.57
CA VAL A 308 -25.12 -8.20 8.47
C VAL A 308 -24.77 -8.65 9.90
N LEU A 309 -25.38 -9.72 10.40
CA LEU A 309 -25.06 -10.27 11.73
C LEU A 309 -23.61 -10.77 11.81
N LEU A 310 -23.14 -11.49 10.78
CA LEU A 310 -21.74 -11.93 10.69
C LEU A 310 -20.79 -10.73 10.60
N GLY A 311 -21.14 -9.69 9.86
CA GLY A 311 -20.38 -8.44 9.80
C GLY A 311 -20.31 -7.74 11.17
N LEU A 312 -21.41 -7.68 11.92
CA LEU A 312 -21.43 -7.12 13.26
C LEU A 312 -20.63 -7.96 14.26
N VAL A 313 -20.73 -9.30 14.20
CA VAL A 313 -19.93 -10.22 15.01
C VAL A 313 -18.44 -10.07 14.66
N TYR A 314 -18.11 -9.96 13.38
CA TYR A 314 -16.74 -9.72 12.92
C TYR A 314 -16.21 -8.37 13.39
N MET A 315 -16.99 -7.28 13.27
CA MET A 315 -16.63 -5.97 13.81
C MET A 315 -16.46 -5.99 15.34
N GLN A 316 -17.30 -6.74 16.05
CA GLN A 316 -17.17 -6.89 17.49
C GLN A 316 -15.90 -7.68 17.82
N TRP A 317 -15.64 -8.77 17.08
CA TRP A 317 -14.48 -9.64 17.22
C TRP A 317 -13.16 -8.91 16.95
N THR A 318 -13.09 -8.09 15.90
CA THR A 318 -11.91 -7.27 15.59
C THR A 318 -11.68 -6.23 16.68
N LYS A 319 -12.73 -5.58 17.19
CA LYS A 319 -12.62 -4.67 18.35
C LYS A 319 -12.09 -5.39 19.60
N THR A 320 -12.58 -6.59 19.93
CA THR A 320 -12.07 -7.35 21.08
C THR A 320 -10.63 -7.81 20.88
N HIS A 321 -10.27 -8.26 19.67
CA HIS A 321 -8.92 -8.74 19.37
C HIS A 321 -7.89 -7.61 19.37
N GLN A 322 -8.23 -6.46 18.78
CA GLN A 322 -7.37 -5.27 18.84
C GLN A 322 -7.15 -4.82 20.28
N ARG A 323 -8.21 -4.77 21.10
CA ARG A 323 -8.10 -4.38 22.51
C ARG A 323 -7.31 -5.38 23.35
N ALA A 324 -7.41 -6.67 23.06
CA ALA A 324 -6.61 -7.70 23.74
C ALA A 324 -5.11 -7.64 23.34
N ALA A 325 -4.82 -7.38 22.07
CA ALA A 325 -3.45 -7.21 21.58
C ALA A 325 -2.80 -5.94 22.15
N TYR A 326 -3.55 -4.83 22.15
CA TYR A 326 -3.17 -3.58 22.81
C TYR A 326 -2.82 -3.82 24.28
N GLN A 327 -3.69 -4.51 25.02
CA GLN A 327 -3.45 -4.72 26.46
C GLN A 327 -2.22 -5.57 26.75
N LYS A 328 -1.90 -6.55 25.90
CA LYS A 328 -0.66 -7.32 26.03
C LYS A 328 0.59 -6.44 25.90
N LEU A 329 0.61 -5.47 24.99
CA LEU A 329 1.73 -4.54 24.86
C LEU A 329 1.82 -3.59 26.05
N ILE A 330 0.69 -3.07 26.52
CA ILE A 330 0.66 -2.21 27.71
C ILE A 330 1.14 -2.97 28.96
N ASP A 331 0.68 -4.20 29.17
CA ASP A 331 1.12 -5.02 30.30
C ASP A 331 2.62 -5.34 30.21
N LYS A 332 3.13 -5.59 29.00
CA LYS A 332 4.57 -5.79 28.76
C LYS A 332 5.37 -4.51 29.08
N ALA A 333 4.90 -3.35 28.65
CA ALA A 333 5.53 -2.06 28.94
C ALA A 333 5.53 -1.76 30.45
N LYS A 334 4.41 -1.97 31.14
CA LYS A 334 4.32 -1.82 32.60
C LYS A 334 5.25 -2.78 33.35
N ASN A 335 5.41 -4.01 32.86
CA ASN A 335 6.39 -4.94 33.44
C ASN A 335 7.83 -4.42 33.30
N PHE A 336 8.16 -3.78 32.18
CA PHE A 336 9.45 -3.10 32.02
C PHE A 336 9.59 -1.91 32.98
N GLU A 337 8.57 -1.07 33.16
CA GLU A 337 8.58 0.03 34.13
C GLU A 337 8.80 -0.47 35.56
N ASN A 338 8.03 -1.48 35.98
CA ASN A 338 8.13 -2.09 37.30
C ASN A 338 9.50 -2.74 37.55
N SER A 339 10.16 -3.21 36.48
CA SER A 339 11.51 -3.77 36.53
C SER A 339 12.60 -2.69 36.42
N GLY A 340 12.23 -1.42 36.33
CA GLY A 340 13.16 -0.30 36.17
C GLY A 340 13.83 -0.23 34.79
N GLN A 341 13.33 -0.93 33.79
CA GLN A 341 13.81 -0.93 32.41
C GLN A 341 13.08 0.14 31.58
N LEU A 342 13.27 1.41 31.93
CA LEU A 342 12.50 2.53 31.37
C LEU A 342 12.66 2.70 29.85
N ASP A 343 13.86 2.46 29.30
CA ASP A 343 14.08 2.49 27.85
C ASP A 343 13.22 1.44 27.12
N SER A 344 13.20 0.21 27.64
CA SER A 344 12.38 -0.88 27.10
C SER A 344 10.88 -0.59 27.24
N ALA A 345 10.47 0.05 28.33
CA ALA A 345 9.09 0.47 28.54
C ALA A 345 8.66 1.51 27.51
N ILE A 346 9.44 2.60 27.36
CA ILE A 346 9.16 3.69 26.41
C ILE A 346 9.13 3.15 24.98
N LEU A 347 10.09 2.30 24.60
CA LEU A 347 10.10 1.68 23.28
C LEU A 347 8.85 0.82 23.04
N THR A 348 8.40 0.08 24.05
CA THR A 348 7.20 -0.75 23.96
C THR A 348 5.92 0.08 23.89
N TYR A 349 5.83 1.21 24.61
CA TYR A 349 4.72 2.14 24.49
C TYR A 349 4.69 2.83 23.11
N LYS A 350 5.85 3.23 22.58
CA LYS A 350 5.97 3.77 21.21
C LYS A 350 5.57 2.73 20.16
N GLN A 351 5.94 1.46 20.36
CA GLN A 351 5.47 0.37 19.52
C GLN A 351 3.93 0.24 19.57
N ALA A 352 3.34 0.28 20.77
CA ALA A 352 1.88 0.27 20.91
C ALA A 352 1.22 1.49 20.24
N GLN A 353 1.87 2.66 20.26
CA GLN A 353 1.40 3.87 19.57
C GLN A 353 1.39 3.69 18.05
N VAL A 354 2.42 3.05 17.49
CA VAL A 354 2.50 2.74 16.06
C VAL A 354 1.45 1.70 15.67
N ASP A 355 1.32 0.64 16.46
CA ASP A 355 0.43 -0.49 16.15
C ASP A 355 -1.06 -0.18 16.40
N PHE A 356 -1.38 0.75 17.32
CA PHE A 356 -2.75 1.00 17.79
C PHE A 356 -3.17 2.49 17.84
N GLY A 357 -2.40 3.40 17.24
CA GLY A 357 -2.54 4.87 17.33
C GLY A 357 -3.83 5.51 16.77
N GLY A 358 -4.89 4.74 16.52
CA GLY A 358 -6.21 5.27 16.19
C GLY A 358 -6.84 6.09 17.34
N LYS A 359 -7.90 6.84 17.03
CA LYS A 359 -8.60 7.74 17.97
C LYS A 359 -9.01 7.12 19.31
N GLU A 360 -9.16 5.79 19.39
CA GLU A 360 -9.59 5.07 20.59
C GLU A 360 -8.52 5.00 21.69
N PHE A 361 -7.24 4.83 21.34
CA PHE A 361 -6.15 4.61 22.30
C PHE A 361 -5.13 5.76 22.38
N ALA A 362 -5.16 6.68 21.41
CA ALA A 362 -4.16 7.75 21.28
C ALA A 362 -3.95 8.55 22.57
N SER A 363 -5.04 8.97 23.25
CA SER A 363 -4.93 9.76 24.48
C SER A 363 -4.31 8.97 25.65
N GLU A 364 -4.59 7.67 25.75
CA GLU A 364 -4.07 6.83 26.84
C GLU A 364 -2.58 6.54 26.63
N ILE A 365 -2.20 6.14 25.41
CA ILE A 365 -0.80 5.80 25.08
C ILE A 365 0.10 7.04 25.21
N THR A 366 -0.34 8.20 24.74
CA THR A 366 0.43 9.44 24.88
C THR A 366 0.69 9.77 26.35
N GLY A 367 -0.32 9.65 27.22
CA GLY A 367 -0.13 9.88 28.66
C GLY A 367 0.84 8.89 29.31
N LEU A 368 0.85 7.63 28.87
CA LEU A 368 1.79 6.61 29.35
C LEU A 368 3.23 6.90 28.91
N ILE A 369 3.43 7.32 27.66
CA ILE A 369 4.75 7.71 27.14
C ILE A 369 5.29 8.92 27.93
N GLU A 370 4.47 9.97 28.09
CA GLU A 370 4.87 11.17 28.82
C GLU A 370 5.23 10.86 30.28
N SER A 371 4.46 9.99 30.94
CA SER A 371 4.76 9.54 32.31
C SER A 371 6.08 8.78 32.38
N ALA A 372 6.32 7.84 31.46
CA ALA A 372 7.55 7.04 31.43
C ALA A 372 8.79 7.88 31.12
N GLU A 373 8.69 8.83 30.18
CA GLU A 373 9.77 9.77 29.83
C GLU A 373 10.08 10.72 31.01
N THR A 374 9.05 11.16 31.73
CA THR A 374 9.24 11.98 32.96
C THR A 374 9.99 11.18 34.03
N GLN A 375 9.58 9.94 34.30
CA GLN A 375 10.24 9.06 35.26
C GLN A 375 11.70 8.76 34.87
N GLN A 376 11.97 8.60 33.57
CA GLN A 376 13.33 8.41 33.06
C GLN A 376 14.19 9.65 33.28
N SER A 377 13.65 10.84 33.00
CA SER A 377 14.33 12.12 33.22
C SER A 377 14.71 12.30 34.70
N GLU A 378 13.77 12.07 35.61
CA GLU A 378 14.00 12.16 37.06
C GLU A 378 15.09 11.17 37.53
N ARG A 379 15.04 9.92 37.06
CA ARG A 379 16.05 8.91 37.39
C ARG A 379 17.44 9.31 36.88
N ASN A 380 17.53 9.84 35.66
CA ASN A 380 18.79 10.32 35.09
C ASN A 380 19.35 11.51 35.90
N GLN A 381 18.49 12.40 36.39
CA GLN A 381 18.89 13.51 37.25
C GLN A 381 19.44 13.01 38.60
N GLN A 382 18.79 12.02 39.22
CA GLN A 382 19.26 11.41 40.47
C GLN A 382 20.60 10.69 40.28
N ILE A 383 20.79 9.96 39.18
CA ILE A 383 22.07 9.31 38.87
C ILE A 383 23.18 10.36 38.74
N LYS A 384 22.96 11.43 37.97
CA LYS A 384 23.93 12.52 37.83
C LYS A 384 24.28 13.15 39.18
N LEU A 385 23.28 13.41 40.01
CA LEU A 385 23.49 13.95 41.36
C LEU A 385 24.39 13.02 42.20
N GLN A 386 24.11 11.71 42.20
CA GLN A 386 24.89 10.75 42.97
C GLN A 386 26.31 10.57 42.46
N THR A 387 26.50 10.53 41.13
CA THR A 387 27.83 10.48 40.51
C THR A 387 28.64 11.71 40.91
N LEU A 388 28.05 12.90 40.81
CA LEU A 388 28.75 14.14 41.10
C LEU A 388 29.12 14.28 42.58
N LYS A 389 28.23 13.84 43.49
CA LYS A 389 28.55 13.73 44.94
C LYS A 389 29.75 12.82 45.16
N THR A 390 29.79 11.68 44.48
CA THR A 390 30.89 10.70 44.58
C THR A 390 32.20 11.29 44.05
N ASP A 391 32.15 11.94 42.89
CA ASP A 391 33.33 12.53 42.24
C ASP A 391 33.91 13.68 43.05
N ILE A 392 33.07 14.56 43.60
CA ILE A 392 33.50 15.64 44.52
C ILE A 392 34.15 15.03 45.77
N GLY A 393 33.55 13.98 46.35
CA GLY A 393 34.10 13.29 47.50
C GLY A 393 35.50 12.72 47.22
N ASN A 394 35.68 12.09 46.06
CA ASN A 394 36.96 11.54 45.61
C ASN A 394 38.00 12.65 45.35
N LEU A 395 37.61 13.75 44.71
CA LEU A 395 38.47 14.92 44.47
C LEU A 395 39.00 15.50 45.79
N ILE A 396 38.13 15.67 46.78
CA ILE A 396 38.53 16.18 48.10
C ILE A 396 39.50 15.23 48.79
N LEU A 397 39.25 13.92 48.76
CA LEU A 397 40.14 12.92 49.38
C LEU A 397 41.55 12.88 48.76
N GLN A 398 41.68 13.28 47.50
CA GLN A 398 42.97 13.34 46.80
C GLN A 398 43.81 14.60 47.17
N HIS A 399 43.20 15.62 47.79
CA HIS A 399 43.82 16.90 48.15
C HIS A 399 43.61 17.25 49.64
N PRO A 400 44.28 16.55 50.57
CA PRO A 400 44.04 16.67 52.02
C PRO A 400 44.56 17.96 52.67
N GLU A 401 45.39 18.74 51.96
CA GLU A 401 46.05 19.95 52.45
C GLU A 401 45.04 21.08 52.80
N ASP A 402 43.82 21.04 52.24
CA ASP A 402 42.81 22.11 52.31
C ASP A 402 41.63 21.79 53.27
N SER A 403 41.96 21.15 54.40
CA SER A 403 41.03 20.33 55.20
C SER A 403 39.82 21.04 55.81
N ALA A 404 39.90 22.32 56.21
CA ALA A 404 38.79 22.97 56.93
C ALA A 404 37.59 23.29 56.03
N LYS A 405 37.86 23.83 54.84
CA LYS A 405 36.83 24.19 53.84
C LYS A 405 36.23 22.94 53.21
N ASN A 406 37.08 21.96 52.90
CA ASN A 406 36.69 20.68 52.32
C ASN A 406 35.83 19.83 53.26
N ASN A 407 36.14 19.81 54.56
CA ASN A 407 35.33 19.10 55.56
C ASN A 407 33.92 19.70 55.72
N SER A 408 33.78 21.04 55.63
CA SER A 408 32.47 21.68 55.65
C SER A 408 31.64 21.35 54.41
N LEU A 409 32.31 21.22 53.26
CA LEU A 409 31.66 20.90 51.98
C LEU A 409 31.13 19.46 51.97
N LEU A 410 31.95 18.50 52.41
CA LEU A 410 31.56 17.09 52.54
C LEU A 410 30.37 16.90 53.49
N LYS A 411 30.33 17.64 54.60
CA LYS A 411 29.25 17.55 55.58
C LYS A 411 27.88 17.99 55.01
N ASN A 412 27.91 18.90 54.04
CA ASN A 412 26.70 19.47 53.42
C ASN A 412 26.46 18.93 52.00
N ILE A 413 27.27 17.99 51.52
CA ILE A 413 27.20 17.56 50.12
C ILE A 413 25.84 16.96 49.74
N GLU A 414 25.14 16.40 50.75
CA GLU A 414 23.83 15.78 50.57
C GLU A 414 22.69 16.76 50.31
N ILE A 415 22.83 18.02 50.72
CA ILE A 415 21.77 19.04 50.64
C ILE A 415 21.88 19.96 49.41
N TYR A 416 22.94 19.83 48.61
CA TYR A 416 23.13 20.64 47.40
C TYR A 416 22.31 20.10 46.23
N GLU A 417 21.72 21.03 45.47
CA GLU A 417 21.06 20.69 44.22
C GLU A 417 22.07 20.44 43.09
N LEU A 418 21.61 19.85 41.99
CA LEU A 418 22.47 19.44 40.88
C LEU A 418 23.30 20.61 40.32
N THR A 419 22.72 21.80 40.19
CA THR A 419 23.40 23.01 39.70
C THR A 419 24.52 23.46 40.63
N ASP A 420 24.29 23.38 41.93
CA ASP A 420 25.28 23.76 42.95
C ASP A 420 26.45 22.77 42.93
N LEU A 421 26.15 21.48 42.87
CA LEU A 421 27.17 20.43 42.78
C LEU A 421 28.02 20.57 41.52
N ILE A 422 27.44 20.97 40.37
CA ILE A 422 28.21 21.22 39.14
C ILE A 422 29.18 22.37 39.36
N SER A 423 28.69 23.50 39.89
CA SER A 423 29.55 24.67 40.16
C SER A 423 30.65 24.34 41.17
N ILE A 424 30.35 23.54 42.18
CA ILE A 424 31.31 23.07 43.19
C ILE A 424 32.39 22.21 42.54
N TYR A 425 31.98 21.20 41.75
CA TYR A 425 32.90 20.29 41.08
C TYR A 425 33.86 21.05 40.16
N ASP A 426 33.34 21.95 39.34
CA ASP A 426 34.17 22.75 38.42
C ASP A 426 35.15 23.66 39.16
N SER A 427 34.70 24.28 40.27
CA SER A 427 35.56 25.13 41.10
C SER A 427 36.68 24.35 41.78
N LEU A 428 36.38 23.18 42.35
CA LEU A 428 37.38 22.29 42.96
C LEU A 428 38.38 21.79 41.92
N LYS A 429 37.88 21.36 40.76
CA LYS A 429 38.72 20.89 39.67
C LYS A 429 39.67 21.98 39.18
N ALA A 430 39.20 23.21 39.03
CA ALA A 430 40.05 24.34 38.65
C ALA A 430 41.14 24.62 39.69
N ALA A 431 40.78 24.74 40.97
CA ALA A 431 41.72 25.01 42.06
C ALA A 431 42.84 23.95 42.15
N TYR A 432 42.48 22.67 42.05
CA TYR A 432 43.45 21.57 42.11
C TYR A 432 44.28 21.38 40.83
N THR A 433 43.83 21.95 39.72
CA THR A 433 44.63 21.99 38.48
C THR A 433 45.66 23.13 38.54
N GLU A 434 45.32 24.28 39.14
CA GLU A 434 46.24 25.42 39.34
C GLU A 434 47.36 25.11 40.35
N GLU A 435 47.08 24.35 41.42
CA GLU A 435 48.11 23.90 42.38
C GLU A 435 49.19 23.00 41.75
N GLN A 436 48.84 22.17 40.76
CA GLN A 436 49.82 21.35 40.04
C GLN A 436 50.76 22.17 39.15
N THR A 437 50.30 23.31 38.62
CA THR A 437 51.15 24.22 37.84
C THR A 437 52.11 25.02 38.71
N ASP A 438 51.69 25.47 39.90
CA ASP A 438 52.56 26.20 40.82
C ASP A 438 53.62 25.30 41.49
N SER A 439 53.28 24.05 41.82
CA SER A 439 54.27 23.10 42.38
C SER A 439 55.34 22.65 41.37
N SER A 440 55.08 22.80 40.07
CA SER A 440 56.05 22.49 38.99
C SER A 440 57.02 23.65 38.71
N SER A 441 56.76 24.83 39.28
CA SER A 441 57.53 26.06 39.09
C SER A 441 58.59 26.30 40.18
N ILE A 442 58.68 25.42 41.19
CA ILE A 442 59.67 25.48 42.30
C ILE A 442 60.54 24.21 42.32
N LYS A 443 61.06 23.78 41.17
CA LYS A 443 62.16 22.79 41.10
C LYS A 443 63.37 23.33 40.36
#